data_AF-A0ABD3D566-F1
#
_entry.id   AF-A0ABD3D566-F1
#
_cell.length_a   1.000
_cell.length_b   1.000
_cell.length_c   1.000
_cell.angle_alpha   90.00
_cell.angle_beta   90.00
_cell.angle_gamma   90.00
#
_symmetry.space_group_name_H-M   'P 1'
#
loop_
_entity.id
_entity.type
_entity.pdbx_description
1 polymer ?
#
loop_
_entity_poly.entity_id
_entity_poly.type
_entity_poly.pdbx_seq_one_letter_code
_entity_poly.pdbx_strand_id
1 'polypeptide(L)'
;MPERFVGSEVDVRGQHFELLPFGSGRRGCPGMQLGLIQVRLIVSQLVHCFDWKLSGEMLPEDLDMDEEFGLVINRANHLMAVPTFRLRN
;
A
#
# COMPACT_ATOMS: atom_id res chain seq x y z
N MET A 1 -7.12 -7.97 -5.45
CA MET A 1 -8.30 -7.09 -5.34
C MET A 1 -8.65 -6.85 -3.87
N PRO A 2 -8.68 -5.60 -3.36
CA PRO A 2 -8.93 -5.28 -1.94
C PRO A 2 -10.23 -5.89 -1.37
N GLU A 3 -11.24 -6.07 -2.21
CA GLU A 3 -12.57 -6.60 -1.90
C GLU A 3 -12.51 -7.99 -1.26
N ARG A 4 -11.41 -8.73 -1.45
CA ARG A 4 -11.17 -10.03 -0.82
C ARG A 4 -11.20 -10.02 0.72
N PHE A 5 -11.07 -8.84 1.34
CA PHE A 5 -11.12 -8.68 2.79
C PHE A 5 -12.46 -8.10 3.30
N VAL A 6 -13.37 -7.68 2.42
CA VAL A 6 -14.66 -7.12 2.83
C VAL A 6 -15.55 -8.25 3.37
N GLY A 7 -15.99 -8.12 4.63
CA GLY A 7 -16.76 -9.15 5.32
C GLY A 7 -15.94 -10.38 5.77
N SER A 8 -14.61 -10.32 5.63
CA SER A 8 -13.70 -11.33 6.17
C SER A 8 -13.28 -10.95 7.59
N GLU A 9 -13.12 -11.96 8.45
CA GLU A 9 -12.55 -11.80 9.79
C GLU A 9 -11.00 -11.79 9.78
N VAL A 10 -10.38 -12.09 8.62
CA VAL A 10 -8.92 -12.14 8.47
C VAL A 10 -8.30 -10.77 8.72
N ASP A 11 -7.29 -10.75 9.59
CA ASP A 11 -6.54 -9.56 9.94
C ASP A 11 -5.03 -9.79 9.94
N VAL A 12 -4.28 -8.71 10.22
CA VAL A 12 -2.81 -8.71 10.25
C VAL A 12 -2.23 -8.84 11.66
N ARG A 13 -3.05 -9.17 12.67
CA ARG A 13 -2.63 -9.21 14.09
C ARG A 13 -1.85 -10.48 14.48
N GLY A 14 -1.57 -11.35 13.50
CA GLY A 14 -0.79 -12.57 13.68
C GLY A 14 -1.59 -13.78 14.17
N GLN A 15 -2.93 -13.70 14.20
CA GLN A 15 -3.82 -14.83 14.52
C GLN A 15 -4.28 -15.59 13.28
N HIS A 16 -4.26 -14.95 12.11
CA HIS A 16 -4.63 -15.51 10.82
C HIS A 16 -3.35 -15.83 10.03
N PHE A 17 -3.00 -17.11 9.95
CA PHE A 17 -1.71 -17.56 9.40
C PHE A 17 -1.65 -17.48 7.87
N GLU A 18 -2.80 -17.30 7.22
CA GLU A 18 -2.90 -16.92 5.81
C GLU A 18 -2.43 -15.48 5.53
N LEU A 19 -2.26 -14.63 6.56
CA LEU A 19 -1.86 -13.22 6.42
C LEU A 19 -0.93 -12.75 7.56
N LEU A 20 0.39 -12.85 7.35
CA LEU A 20 1.41 -12.55 8.38
C LEU A 20 2.41 -11.41 8.01
N PRO A 21 1.97 -10.23 7.51
CA PRO A 21 2.90 -9.16 7.14
C PRO A 21 3.68 -8.55 8.31
N PHE A 22 3.17 -8.72 9.54
CA PHE A 22 3.81 -8.24 10.78
C PHE A 22 4.35 -9.39 11.66
N GLY A 23 4.41 -10.62 11.13
CA GLY A 23 4.76 -11.81 11.90
C GLY A 23 3.71 -12.21 12.94
N SER A 24 4.09 -13.08 13.88
CA SER A 24 3.21 -13.59 14.94
C SER A 24 4.00 -13.97 16.21
N GLY A 25 3.28 -14.17 17.32
CA GLY A 25 3.83 -14.66 18.58
C GLY A 25 4.81 -13.70 19.27
N ARG A 26 5.81 -14.25 19.96
CA ARG A 26 6.76 -13.49 20.80
C ARG A 26 7.61 -12.46 20.04
N ARG A 27 7.70 -12.56 18.71
CA ARG A 27 8.48 -11.66 17.86
C ARG A 27 7.61 -10.95 16.80
N GLY A 28 6.30 -10.85 17.04
CA GLY A 28 5.43 -10.01 16.22
C GLY A 28 5.92 -8.55 16.22
N CYS A 29 5.70 -7.85 15.12
CA CYS A 29 6.21 -6.50 14.91
C CYS A 29 5.66 -5.53 15.98
N PRO A 30 6.50 -4.94 16.84
CA PRO A 30 6.03 -3.99 17.86
C PRO A 30 5.54 -2.68 17.24
N GLY A 31 5.93 -2.38 15.99
CA GLY A 31 5.54 -1.19 15.25
C GLY A 31 4.25 -1.31 14.45
N MET A 32 3.53 -2.45 14.52
CA MET A 32 2.34 -2.71 13.69
C MET A 32 1.30 -1.58 13.73
N GLN A 33 0.91 -1.14 14.93
CA GLN A 33 -0.10 -0.09 15.12
C GLN A 33 0.34 1.23 14.46
N LEU A 34 1.60 1.64 14.68
CA LEU A 34 2.15 2.85 14.07
C LEU A 34 2.18 2.75 12.54
N GLY A 35 2.62 1.61 12.01
CA GLY A 35 2.66 1.37 10.56
C GLY A 35 1.28 1.45 9.92
N LEU A 36 0.26 0.84 10.53
CA LEU A 36 -1.12 0.90 10.04
C LEU A 36 -1.69 2.31 10.07
N ILE A 37 -1.42 3.09 11.12
CA ILE A 37 -1.84 4.49 11.22
C ILE A 37 -1.17 5.33 10.12
N GLN A 38 0.14 5.20 9.95
CA GLN A 38 0.91 5.94 8.95
C GLN A 38 0.41 5.65 7.53
N VAL A 39 0.32 4.37 7.14
CA VAL A 39 -0.14 3.99 5.80
C VAL A 39 -1.57 4.47 5.56
N ARG A 40 -2.48 4.31 6.54
CA ARG A 40 -3.86 4.77 6.41
C ARG A 40 -3.91 6.28 6.21
N LEU A 41 -3.21 7.07 7.02
CA LEU A 41 -3.23 8.54 6.93
C LEU A 41 -2.63 9.03 5.61
N ILE A 42 -1.45 8.55 5.24
CA ILE A 42 -0.75 8.97 4.01
C ILE A 42 -1.60 8.63 2.78
N VAL A 43 -2.05 7.39 2.66
CA VAL A 43 -2.88 6.97 1.50
C VAL A 43 -4.18 7.76 1.47
N SER A 44 -4.85 7.95 2.61
CA SER A 44 -6.10 8.73 2.67
C SER A 44 -5.89 10.16 2.20
N GLN A 45 -4.81 10.83 2.61
CA GLN A 45 -4.51 12.19 2.17
C GLN A 45 -4.20 12.25 0.68
N LEU A 46 -3.37 11.33 0.16
CA LEU A 46 -3.00 11.31 -1.25
C LEU A 46 -4.20 11.10 -2.17
N VAL A 47 -5.12 10.18 -1.82
CA VAL A 47 -6.32 9.90 -2.64
C VAL A 47 -7.44 10.91 -2.41
N HIS A 48 -7.52 11.52 -1.23
CA HIS A 48 -8.55 12.52 -0.95
C HIS A 48 -8.25 13.87 -1.62
N CYS A 49 -6.99 14.29 -1.59
CA CYS A 49 -6.58 15.62 -2.04
C CYS A 49 -6.24 15.70 -3.53
N PHE A 50 -5.82 14.59 -4.16
CA PHE A 50 -5.30 14.59 -5.53
C PHE A 50 -5.96 13.54 -6.41
N ASP A 51 -6.23 13.93 -7.65
CA ASP A 51 -6.37 13.01 -8.77
C ASP A 51 -4.98 12.71 -9.33
N TRP A 52 -4.77 11.47 -9.77
CA TRP A 52 -3.47 10.98 -10.21
C TRP A 52 -3.50 10.59 -11.68
N LYS A 53 -2.47 10.98 -12.42
CA LYS A 53 -2.20 10.51 -13.78
C LYS A 53 -0.81 9.88 -13.83
N LEU A 54 -0.64 8.84 -14.62
CA LEU A 54 0.71 8.32 -14.91
C LEU A 54 1.47 9.33 -15.76
N SER A 55 2.79 9.40 -15.57
CA SER A 55 3.62 10.29 -16.38
C SER A 55 3.67 9.82 -17.83
N GLY A 56 3.54 10.75 -18.78
CA GLY A 56 3.54 10.44 -20.22
C GLY A 56 2.22 9.84 -20.69
N GLU A 57 2.28 8.99 -21.71
CA GLU A 57 1.12 8.28 -22.31
C GLU A 57 0.97 6.85 -21.78
N MET A 58 1.56 6.55 -20.61
CA MET A 58 1.56 5.22 -20.01
C MET A 58 0.15 4.80 -19.56
N LEU A 59 -0.28 3.61 -19.95
CA LEU A 59 -1.52 3.01 -19.47
C LEU A 59 -1.28 2.27 -18.14
N PRO A 60 -2.33 2.06 -17.31
CA PRO A 60 -2.19 1.29 -16.08
C PRO A 60 -1.64 -0.12 -16.28
N GLU A 61 -1.91 -0.76 -17.43
CA GLU A 61 -1.40 -2.10 -17.75
C GLU A 61 0.10 -2.11 -18.04
N ASP A 62 0.69 -0.96 -18.38
CA ASP A 62 2.11 -0.82 -18.68
C ASP A 62 2.97 -0.62 -17.41
N LEU A 63 2.35 -0.56 -16.23
CA LEU A 63 3.06 -0.36 -14.98
C LEU A 63 3.92 -1.59 -14.65
N ASP A 64 5.23 -1.37 -14.62
CA ASP A 64 6.18 -2.38 -14.18
C ASP A 64 6.08 -2.65 -12.68
N MET A 65 5.63 -3.85 -12.33
CA MET A 65 5.46 -4.33 -10.95
C MET A 65 6.58 -5.28 -10.53
N ASP A 66 7.65 -5.42 -11.32
CA ASP A 66 8.81 -6.21 -10.95
C ASP A 66 9.46 -5.66 -9.67
N GLU A 67 10.03 -6.57 -8.88
CA GLU A 67 10.58 -6.29 -7.56
C GLU A 67 12.10 -6.35 -7.59
N GLU A 68 12.75 -5.46 -6.85
CA GLU A 68 14.19 -5.54 -6.59
C GLU A 68 14.44 -6.19 -5.23
N PHE A 69 15.28 -7.24 -5.22
CA PHE A 69 15.62 -7.95 -4.00
C PHE A 69 16.47 -7.09 -3.08
N GLY A 70 16.08 -7.00 -1.80
CA GLY A 70 16.80 -6.25 -0.79
C GLY A 70 16.30 -6.56 0.62
N LEU A 71 16.78 -5.79 1.60
CA LEU A 71 16.33 -5.91 3.00
C LEU A 71 14.82 -5.66 3.14
N VAL A 72 14.29 -4.73 2.33
CA VAL A 72 12.87 -4.48 2.14
C VAL A 72 12.61 -4.59 0.64
N ILE A 73 11.60 -5.36 0.27
CA ILE A 73 11.19 -5.54 -1.13
C ILE A 73 10.50 -4.26 -1.59
N ASN A 74 11.03 -3.66 -2.66
CA ASN A 74 10.45 -2.50 -3.33
C ASN A 74 10.26 -2.81 -4.81
N ARG A 75 9.49 -1.98 -5.52
CA ARG A 75 9.44 -2.02 -6.99
C ARG A 75 10.83 -1.74 -7.57
N ALA A 76 11.22 -2.51 -8.58
CA ALA A 76 12.47 -2.34 -9.31
C ALA A 76 12.55 -0.97 -9.99
N ASN A 77 11.42 -0.48 -10.49
CA ASN A 77 11.29 0.85 -11.07
C ASN A 77 10.31 1.72 -10.26
N HIS A 78 10.69 2.98 -10.04
CA HIS A 78 9.87 3.93 -9.28
C HIS A 78 8.53 4.22 -9.96
N LEU A 79 7.48 4.39 -9.17
CA LEU A 79 6.18 4.87 -9.67
C LEU A 79 6.29 6.35 -10.04
N MET A 80 6.13 6.64 -11.33
CA MET A 80 6.07 8.02 -11.82
C MET A 80 4.60 8.42 -12.02
N ALA A 81 4.08 9.26 -11.11
CA ALA A 81 2.71 9.74 -11.14
C ALA A 81 2.64 11.24 -10.88
N VAL A 82 1.76 11.93 -11.60
CA VAL A 82 1.56 13.37 -11.54
C VAL A 82 0.27 13.66 -10.78
N PRO A 83 0.33 14.34 -9.63
CA PRO A 83 -0.85 14.74 -8.88
C PRO A 83 -1.47 16.03 -9.45
N THR A 84 -2.79 16.09 -9.45
CA THR A 84 -3.57 17.32 -9.67
C THR A 84 -4.59 17.46 -8.54
N PHE A 85 -4.77 18.67 -7.98
CA PHE A 85 -5.74 18.87 -6.91
C PHE A 85 -7.15 18.43 -7.33
N ARG A 86 -7.71 17.47 -6.60
CA ARG A 86 -9.06 16.93 -6.84
C ARG A 86 -10.14 17.89 -6.38
N LEU A 87 -9.91 18.51 -5.22
CA LEU A 87 -10.79 19.52 -4.66
C LEU A 87 -10.29 20.89 -5.14
N ARG A 88 -11.11 21.59 -5.92
CA ARG A 88 -10.91 23.01 -6.24
C ARG A 88 -11.58 23.82 -5.14
N ASN A 89 -10.88 24.80 -4.57
CA ASN A 89 -11.51 25.86 -3.79
C ASN A 89 -12.32 26.78 -4.71
#